data_AF-A0A2B7GVE1-F1
#
_entry.id   AF-A0A2B7GVE1-F1
#
_cell.length_a   1.000
_cell.length_b   1.000
_cell.length_c   1.000
_cell.angle_alpha   90.00
_cell.angle_beta   90.00
_cell.angle_gamma   90.00
#
_symmetry.space_group_name_H-M   'P 1'
#
loop_
_entity.id
_entity.type
_entity.pdbx_description
1 polymer ?
#
loop_
_entity_poly.entity_id
_entity_poly.type
_entity_poly.pdbx_seq_one_letter_code
_entity_poly.pdbx_strand_id
1 'polypeptide(L)'
;MSDDYYTKNDFADELAVDESRFDRDPDDETIETVVSNVEDRNITVHVVDDGEAAREHLREQIPAGADVMDGHSTTLEEIGVTDDLEAADGFDYLGNRIGEIDDDEERSRARREATTADVFIDSVNAIAESGELVGANALGNAVGAWPFGAETLLLVGSTNKIVDDWETAVERVREFAYPLEDARAEEVYGQGSVVGKLVSLEYERIDDRTQLVLIDETHGF
;
A
#
# COMPACT_ATOMS: atom_id res chain seq x y z
N MET A 1 14.39 12.07 1.12
CA MET A 1 13.13 12.02 1.87
C MET A 1 12.83 13.45 2.26
N SER A 2 11.69 13.97 1.84
CA SER A 2 11.19 15.23 2.36
C SER A 2 11.04 15.11 3.88
N ASP A 3 11.41 16.13 4.66
CA ASP A 3 11.21 16.19 6.12
C ASP A 3 9.69 16.34 6.49
N ASP A 4 8.78 16.15 5.54
CA ASP A 4 7.35 16.49 5.64
C ASP A 4 6.40 15.28 5.77
N TYR A 5 6.90 14.04 5.81
CA TYR A 5 6.06 12.85 5.94
C TYR A 5 6.01 12.32 7.37
N TYR A 6 4.81 11.88 7.79
CA TYR A 6 4.60 11.24 9.08
C TYR A 6 4.85 9.73 8.99
N THR A 7 5.39 9.17 10.05
CA THR A 7 5.60 7.74 10.25
C THR A 7 4.75 7.25 11.42
N LYS A 8 4.69 5.93 11.63
CA LYS A 8 4.03 5.39 12.84
C LYS A 8 4.63 5.92 14.14
N ASN A 9 5.94 6.22 14.18
CA ASN A 9 6.63 6.66 15.38
C ASN A 9 6.13 8.04 15.88
N ASP A 10 5.50 8.82 15.01
CA ASP A 10 4.93 10.11 15.36
C ASP A 10 3.65 9.98 16.20
N PHE A 11 2.99 8.81 16.18
CA PHE A 11 1.68 8.60 16.79
C PHE A 11 1.58 7.40 17.73
N ALA A 12 2.40 6.36 17.55
CA ALA A 12 2.23 5.05 18.20
C ALA A 12 2.24 5.16 19.74
N ASP A 13 3.19 5.92 20.31
CA ASP A 13 3.32 6.14 21.75
C ASP A 13 2.07 6.82 22.36
N GLU A 14 1.49 7.80 21.66
CA GLU A 14 0.32 8.54 22.14
C GLU A 14 -0.95 7.70 22.06
N LEU A 15 -1.13 6.96 20.97
CA LEU A 15 -2.32 6.16 20.71
C LEU A 15 -2.32 4.82 21.45
N ALA A 16 -1.17 4.41 22.00
CA ALA A 16 -0.99 3.14 22.72
C ALA A 16 -1.46 1.92 21.91
N VAL A 17 -1.11 1.89 20.62
CA VAL A 17 -1.35 0.75 19.72
C VAL A 17 -0.49 -0.45 20.13
N ASP A 18 -0.99 -1.67 19.89
CA ASP A 18 -0.27 -2.90 20.29
C ASP A 18 0.76 -3.32 19.24
N GLU A 19 1.91 -2.63 19.20
CA GLU A 19 3.05 -2.95 18.33
C GLU A 19 3.53 -4.40 18.55
N SER A 20 3.51 -4.88 19.80
CA SER A 20 3.93 -6.24 20.13
C SER A 20 3.08 -7.31 19.48
N ARG A 21 1.86 -6.96 19.06
CA ARG A 21 0.95 -7.85 18.34
C ARG A 21 0.98 -7.61 16.84
N PHE A 22 1.05 -6.36 16.41
CA PHE A 22 0.75 -5.96 15.03
C PHE A 22 1.93 -5.41 14.23
N ASP A 23 3.09 -5.24 14.86
CA ASP A 23 4.26 -4.59 14.26
C ASP A 23 5.54 -5.31 14.71
N ARG A 24 5.71 -6.54 14.24
CA ARG A 24 6.79 -7.46 14.66
C ARG A 24 7.61 -7.89 13.46
N ASP A 25 8.92 -7.96 13.64
CA ASP A 25 9.81 -8.60 12.66
C ASP A 25 9.66 -10.14 12.77
N PRO A 26 9.16 -10.82 11.72
CA PRO A 26 9.13 -12.28 11.66
C PRO A 26 10.53 -12.87 11.47
N ASP A 27 10.68 -14.17 11.68
CA ASP A 27 11.91 -14.88 11.31
C ASP A 27 11.90 -15.30 9.82
N ASP A 28 13.07 -15.67 9.31
CA ASP A 28 13.27 -16.09 7.91
C ASP A 28 12.32 -17.23 7.50
N GLU A 29 12.00 -18.17 8.40
CA GLU A 29 11.12 -19.32 8.11
C GLU A 29 9.67 -18.85 7.91
N THR A 30 9.20 -17.90 8.73
CA THR A 30 7.90 -17.25 8.53
C THR A 30 7.87 -16.48 7.22
N ILE A 31 8.91 -15.71 6.88
CA ILE A 31 8.98 -14.97 5.61
C ILE A 31 8.90 -15.92 4.42
N GLU A 32 9.71 -16.99 4.40
CA GLU A 32 9.69 -18.00 3.34
C GLU A 32 8.30 -18.66 3.19
N THR A 33 7.63 -18.93 4.31
CA THR A 33 6.28 -19.51 4.33
C THR A 33 5.25 -18.55 3.74
N VAL A 34 5.28 -17.28 4.14
CA VAL A 34 4.39 -16.24 3.62
C VAL A 34 4.58 -16.07 2.11
N VAL A 35 5.84 -15.98 1.65
CA VAL A 35 6.17 -15.88 0.23
C VAL A 35 5.52 -17.03 -0.55
N SER A 36 5.76 -18.28 -0.12
CA SER A 36 5.17 -19.45 -0.77
C SER A 36 3.64 -19.41 -0.78
N ASN A 37 3.00 -18.97 0.31
CA ASN A 37 1.54 -18.94 0.41
C ASN A 37 0.91 -17.82 -0.44
N VAL A 38 1.60 -16.68 -0.60
CA VAL A 38 1.18 -15.61 -1.51
C VAL A 38 1.35 -16.04 -2.97
N GLU A 39 2.46 -16.72 -3.31
CA GLU A 39 2.70 -17.27 -4.65
C GLU A 39 1.69 -18.36 -5.04
N ASP A 40 1.28 -19.22 -4.10
CA ASP A 40 0.21 -20.22 -4.30
C ASP A 40 -1.16 -19.58 -4.60
N ARG A 41 -1.33 -18.28 -4.30
CA ARG A 41 -2.49 -17.46 -4.65
C ARG A 41 -2.35 -16.75 -5.99
N ASN A 42 -1.33 -17.11 -6.77
CA ASN A 42 -1.00 -16.56 -8.09
C ASN A 42 -0.59 -15.08 -8.04
N ILE A 43 0.03 -14.65 -6.94
CA ILE A 43 0.58 -13.31 -6.77
C ILE A 43 2.10 -13.44 -6.73
N THR A 44 2.80 -12.78 -7.65
CA THR A 44 4.27 -12.80 -7.68
C THR A 44 4.83 -12.06 -6.48
N VAL A 45 5.83 -12.62 -5.79
CA VAL A 45 6.49 -11.95 -4.66
C VAL A 45 7.94 -11.63 -4.99
N HIS A 46 8.36 -10.40 -4.75
CA HIS A 46 9.75 -9.97 -4.82
C HIS A 46 10.21 -9.53 -3.43
N VAL A 47 11.08 -10.32 -2.82
CA VAL A 47 11.70 -9.96 -1.53
C VAL A 47 12.90 -9.06 -1.79
N VAL A 48 12.97 -7.93 -1.10
CA VAL A 48 14.05 -6.94 -1.20
C VAL A 48 14.56 -6.57 0.19
N ASP A 49 15.85 -6.24 0.29
CA ASP A 49 16.52 -6.06 1.57
C ASP A 49 16.08 -4.76 2.30
N ASP A 50 15.74 -3.70 1.56
CA ASP A 50 15.48 -2.38 2.12
C ASP A 50 14.57 -1.52 1.24
N GLY A 51 14.13 -0.38 1.78
CA GLY A 51 13.28 0.57 1.06
C GLY A 51 13.90 1.15 -0.23
N GLU A 52 15.23 1.26 -0.32
CA GLU A 52 15.91 1.76 -1.53
C GLU A 52 15.80 0.74 -2.66
N ALA A 53 16.03 -0.55 -2.36
CA ALA A 53 15.85 -1.65 -3.31
C ALA A 53 14.38 -1.79 -3.75
N ALA A 54 13.43 -1.61 -2.82
CA ALA A 54 11.99 -1.60 -3.15
C ALA A 54 11.64 -0.48 -4.12
N ARG A 55 12.12 0.73 -3.85
CA ARG A 55 11.93 1.91 -4.70
C ARG A 55 12.54 1.74 -6.08
N GLU A 56 13.75 1.18 -6.19
CA GLU A 56 14.38 0.87 -7.48
C GLU A 56 13.54 -0.15 -8.27
N HIS A 57 13.17 -1.27 -7.63
CA HIS A 57 12.36 -2.30 -8.26
C HIS A 57 11.03 -1.75 -8.79
N LEU A 58 10.30 -0.97 -7.99
CA LEU A 58 9.00 -0.40 -8.39
C LEU A 58 9.14 0.52 -9.62
N ARG A 59 10.21 1.32 -9.71
CA ARG A 59 10.45 2.15 -10.90
C ARG A 59 10.69 1.33 -12.16
N GLU A 60 11.42 0.22 -12.05
CA GLU A 60 11.71 -0.65 -13.19
C GLU A 60 10.45 -1.33 -13.74
N GLN A 61 9.42 -1.49 -12.92
CA GLN A 61 8.14 -2.06 -13.33
C GLN A 61 7.25 -1.07 -14.10
N ILE A 62 7.55 0.24 -14.10
CA ILE A 62 6.71 1.24 -14.76
C ILE A 62 7.09 1.33 -16.26
N PRO A 63 6.17 0.98 -17.19
CA PRO A 63 6.45 1.12 -18.61
C PRO A 63 6.54 2.60 -19.02
N ALA A 64 7.41 2.90 -19.99
CA ALA A 64 7.52 4.24 -20.53
C ALA A 64 6.20 4.70 -21.17
N GLY A 65 5.70 5.86 -20.74
CA GLY A 65 4.46 6.48 -21.19
C GLY A 65 3.19 5.87 -20.62
N ALA A 66 3.28 4.98 -19.62
CA ALA A 66 2.13 4.41 -18.94
C ALA A 66 1.40 5.46 -18.09
N ASP A 67 0.08 5.28 -17.94
CA ASP A 67 -0.72 5.97 -16.93
C ASP A 67 -0.49 5.28 -15.58
N VAL A 68 0.00 6.02 -14.59
CA VAL A 68 0.34 5.51 -13.25
C VAL A 68 -0.49 6.22 -12.18
N MET A 69 -1.02 5.45 -11.24
CA MET A 69 -1.72 5.97 -10.06
C MET A 69 -1.24 5.26 -8.80
N ASP A 70 -1.31 5.93 -7.65
CA ASP A 70 -1.04 5.32 -6.35
C ASP A 70 -2.28 5.33 -5.42
N GLY A 71 -2.20 4.54 -4.35
CA GLY A 71 -3.19 4.51 -3.28
C GLY A 71 -3.04 5.60 -2.21
N HIS A 72 -1.96 6.39 -2.26
CA HIS A 72 -1.46 7.26 -1.19
C HIS A 72 -1.18 6.50 0.10
N SER A 73 0.08 6.09 0.28
CA SER A 73 0.51 5.28 1.42
C SER A 73 1.76 5.84 2.09
N THR A 74 1.78 5.83 3.42
CA THR A 74 2.97 6.14 4.21
C THR A 74 4.15 5.24 3.90
N THR A 75 3.95 3.96 3.55
CA THR A 75 5.06 3.10 3.12
C THR A 75 5.69 3.63 1.83
N LEU A 76 4.90 4.09 0.86
CA LEU A 76 5.41 4.69 -0.39
C LEU A 76 6.12 6.03 -0.15
N GLU A 77 5.62 6.82 0.81
CA GLU A 77 6.26 8.06 1.27
C GLU A 77 7.64 7.77 1.92
N GLU A 78 7.69 6.84 2.87
CA GLU A 78 8.92 6.47 3.60
C GLU A 78 10.03 5.95 2.67
N ILE A 79 9.68 5.09 1.71
CA ILE A 79 10.66 4.55 0.75
C ILE A 79 10.96 5.53 -0.40
N GLY A 80 10.27 6.67 -0.47
CA GLY A 80 10.50 7.73 -1.46
C GLY A 80 9.95 7.44 -2.86
N VAL A 81 9.00 6.52 -3.01
CA VAL A 81 8.28 6.27 -4.27
C VAL A 81 7.32 7.41 -4.57
N THR A 82 6.67 8.00 -3.57
CA THR A 82 5.77 9.15 -3.76
C THR A 82 6.48 10.30 -4.49
N ASP A 83 7.69 10.68 -4.03
CA ASP A 83 8.52 11.71 -4.66
C ASP A 83 8.81 11.40 -6.14
N ASP A 84 8.97 10.13 -6.50
CA ASP A 84 9.27 9.71 -7.88
C ASP A 84 8.06 9.79 -8.80
N LEU A 85 6.90 9.38 -8.27
CA LEU A 85 5.64 9.47 -8.98
C LEU A 85 5.30 10.93 -9.27
N GLU A 86 5.48 11.81 -8.29
CA GLU A 86 5.27 13.25 -8.45
C GLU A 86 6.22 13.88 -9.46
N ALA A 87 7.48 13.43 -9.52
CA ALA A 87 8.44 13.87 -10.52
C ALA A 87 8.06 13.45 -11.96
N ALA A 88 7.30 12.35 -12.10
CA ALA A 88 6.70 11.87 -13.35
C ALA A 88 7.69 11.77 -14.53
N ASP A 89 8.89 11.22 -14.29
CA ASP A 89 9.91 11.05 -15.34
C ASP A 89 9.63 9.80 -16.18
N GLY A 90 9.14 10.01 -17.40
CA GLY A 90 8.97 8.94 -18.39
C GLY A 90 7.62 8.21 -18.36
N PHE A 91 6.69 8.62 -17.50
CA PHE A 91 5.31 8.11 -17.42
C PHE A 91 4.34 9.25 -17.07
N ASP A 92 3.04 8.96 -17.09
CA ASP A 92 1.99 9.92 -16.75
C ASP A 92 1.40 9.63 -15.38
N TYR A 93 1.78 10.41 -14.37
CA TYR A 93 1.23 10.27 -13.04
C TYR A 93 -0.14 10.96 -12.92
N LEU A 94 -1.19 10.16 -12.80
CA LEU A 94 -2.57 10.62 -12.70
C LEU A 94 -2.84 11.43 -11.42
N GLY A 95 -2.09 11.17 -10.34
CA GLY A 95 -2.20 11.88 -9.07
C GLY A 95 -1.97 13.39 -9.22
N ASN A 96 -0.95 13.80 -9.97
CA ASN A 96 -0.68 15.21 -10.28
C ASN A 96 -1.88 15.88 -10.97
N ARG A 97 -2.45 15.23 -11.99
CA ARG A 97 -3.61 15.75 -12.72
C ARG A 97 -4.84 15.87 -11.82
N ILE A 98 -5.11 14.86 -11.00
CA ILE A 98 -6.24 14.85 -10.07
C ILE A 98 -6.10 15.97 -9.03
N GLY A 99 -4.88 16.22 -8.55
CA GLY A 99 -4.57 17.29 -7.60
C GLY A 99 -4.86 18.70 -8.13
N GLU A 100 -4.78 18.90 -9.45
CA GLU A 100 -5.05 20.18 -10.12
C GLU A 100 -6.56 20.45 -10.37
N ILE A 101 -7.46 19.49 -10.09
CA ILE A 101 -8.89 19.64 -10.34
C ILE A 101 -9.60 20.29 -9.14
N ASP A 102 -10.06 21.53 -9.34
CA ASP A 102 -10.80 22.31 -8.34
C ASP A 102 -12.24 21.79 -8.12
N ASP A 103 -12.92 21.35 -9.18
CA ASP A 103 -14.32 20.89 -9.10
C ASP A 103 -14.41 19.48 -8.47
N ASP A 104 -15.19 19.38 -7.38
CA ASP A 104 -15.30 18.12 -6.62
C ASP A 104 -15.90 16.96 -7.43
N GLU A 105 -16.86 17.24 -8.33
CA GLU A 105 -17.51 16.20 -9.13
C GLU A 105 -16.55 15.69 -10.23
N GLU A 106 -15.85 16.60 -10.88
CA GLU A 106 -14.81 16.31 -11.86
C GLU A 106 -13.65 15.54 -11.22
N ARG A 107 -13.16 15.98 -10.05
CA ARG A 107 -12.09 15.28 -9.32
C ARG A 107 -12.52 13.88 -8.90
N SER A 108 -13.77 13.73 -8.46
CA SER A 108 -14.34 12.42 -8.14
C SER A 108 -14.45 11.50 -9.37
N ARG A 109 -14.74 12.04 -10.55
CA ARG A 109 -14.76 11.28 -11.81
C ARG A 109 -13.36 10.84 -12.20
N ALA A 110 -12.39 11.75 -12.18
CA ALA A 110 -10.99 11.45 -12.46
C ALA A 110 -10.42 10.38 -11.51
N ARG A 111 -10.75 10.44 -10.20
CA ARG A 111 -10.36 9.38 -9.24
C ARG A 111 -10.93 8.00 -9.58
N ARG A 112 -12.15 7.92 -10.14
CA ARG A 112 -12.72 6.64 -10.59
C ARG A 112 -12.06 6.13 -11.86
N GLU A 113 -11.70 7.03 -12.78
CA GLU A 113 -10.98 6.67 -14.00
C GLU A 113 -9.55 6.20 -13.67
N ALA A 114 -8.89 6.85 -12.71
CA ALA A 114 -7.54 6.46 -12.29
C ALA A 114 -7.45 5.09 -11.62
N THR A 115 -8.56 4.48 -11.17
CA THR A 115 -8.53 3.09 -10.69
C THR A 115 -8.28 2.08 -11.81
N THR A 116 -8.36 2.51 -13.07
CA THR A 116 -8.05 1.70 -14.26
C THR A 116 -6.75 2.12 -14.93
N ALA A 117 -5.80 2.66 -14.16
CA ALA A 117 -4.46 2.97 -14.65
C ALA A 117 -3.73 1.72 -15.18
N ASP A 118 -2.74 1.92 -16.05
CA ASP A 118 -1.89 0.85 -16.55
C ASP A 118 -1.10 0.20 -15.40
N VAL A 119 -0.60 1.04 -14.48
CA VAL A 119 0.07 0.61 -13.25
C VAL A 119 -0.56 1.31 -12.05
N PHE A 120 -1.01 0.52 -11.08
CA PHE A 120 -1.48 1.03 -9.79
C PHE A 120 -0.57 0.54 -8.67
N ILE A 121 -0.01 1.47 -7.90
CA ILE A 121 0.93 1.18 -6.81
C ILE A 121 0.27 1.47 -5.46
N ASP A 122 0.27 0.51 -4.55
CA ASP A 122 -0.31 0.72 -3.22
C ASP A 122 0.44 -0.07 -2.15
N SER A 123 0.25 0.26 -0.88
CA SER A 123 0.73 -0.56 0.22
C SER A 123 -0.38 -1.43 0.77
N VAL A 124 -0.02 -2.64 1.22
CA VAL A 124 -0.87 -3.45 2.08
C VAL A 124 -0.92 -2.89 3.50
N ASN A 125 -2.06 -3.06 4.17
CA ASN A 125 -2.20 -2.82 5.60
C ASN A 125 -1.97 -4.09 6.42
N ALA A 126 -2.00 -5.28 5.84
CA ALA A 126 -1.62 -6.51 6.52
C ALA A 126 -1.36 -7.63 5.50
N ILE A 127 -0.49 -8.56 5.88
CA ILE A 127 -0.21 -9.81 5.17
C ILE A 127 -0.49 -10.94 6.15
N ALA A 128 -1.47 -11.78 5.87
CA ALA A 128 -1.67 -12.98 6.69
C ALA A 128 -0.61 -14.03 6.35
N GLU A 129 -0.16 -14.82 7.31
CA GLU A 129 0.76 -15.94 7.04
C GLU A 129 0.18 -16.94 6.04
N SER A 130 -1.15 -17.06 5.96
CA SER A 130 -1.87 -17.84 4.95
C SER A 130 -1.86 -17.24 3.54
N GLY A 131 -1.29 -16.05 3.34
CA GLY A 131 -1.03 -15.40 2.06
C GLY A 131 -2.07 -14.36 1.61
N GLU A 132 -3.13 -14.10 2.39
CA GLU A 132 -4.06 -13.01 2.11
C GLU A 132 -3.38 -11.65 2.25
N LEU A 133 -3.57 -10.77 1.27
CA LEU A 133 -3.18 -9.37 1.34
C LEU A 133 -4.41 -8.52 1.67
N VAL A 134 -4.34 -7.75 2.76
CA VAL A 134 -5.46 -6.94 3.24
C VAL A 134 -5.15 -5.46 3.10
N GLY A 135 -6.08 -4.74 2.48
CA GLY A 135 -6.03 -3.28 2.32
C GLY A 135 -7.32 -2.63 2.75
N ALA A 136 -7.23 -1.39 3.21
CA ALA A 136 -8.38 -0.58 3.59
C ALA A 136 -8.27 0.85 3.07
N ASN A 137 -9.43 1.45 2.78
CA ASN A 137 -9.49 2.84 2.36
C ASN A 137 -10.83 3.47 2.77
N ALA A 138 -10.83 4.76 3.10
CA ALA A 138 -12.03 5.47 3.53
C ALA A 138 -13.08 5.62 2.41
N LEU A 139 -12.69 6.20 1.27
CA LEU A 139 -13.59 6.44 0.15
C LEU A 139 -13.72 5.21 -0.78
N GLY A 140 -12.69 4.37 -0.82
CA GLY A 140 -12.54 3.22 -1.70
C GLY A 140 -11.81 3.50 -3.01
N ASN A 141 -11.25 4.69 -3.22
CA ASN A 141 -10.56 5.02 -4.48
C ASN A 141 -9.19 4.33 -4.61
N ALA A 142 -8.49 4.08 -3.51
CA ALA A 142 -7.24 3.32 -3.53
C ALA A 142 -7.51 1.82 -3.81
N VAL A 143 -8.21 1.16 -2.88
CA VAL A 143 -8.57 -0.26 -2.98
C VAL A 143 -9.54 -0.60 -4.12
N GLY A 144 -10.09 0.39 -4.84
CA GLY A 144 -10.93 0.18 -6.01
C GLY A 144 -10.18 -0.43 -7.18
N ALA A 145 -8.88 -0.16 -7.28
CA ALA A 145 -8.00 -0.73 -8.29
C ALA A 145 -7.68 -2.21 -8.03
N TRP A 146 -7.65 -2.63 -6.77
CA TRP A 146 -7.12 -3.94 -6.38
C TRP A 146 -7.89 -5.12 -6.99
N PRO A 147 -9.24 -5.20 -6.88
CA PRO A 147 -9.97 -6.40 -7.30
C PRO A 147 -9.94 -6.66 -8.80
N PHE A 148 -9.74 -5.61 -9.61
CA PHE A 148 -9.81 -5.72 -11.08
C PHE A 148 -9.30 -4.49 -11.83
N GLY A 149 -9.50 -3.28 -11.29
CA GLY A 149 -9.44 -2.04 -12.06
C GLY A 149 -8.14 -1.82 -12.83
N ALA A 150 -7.00 -1.89 -12.14
CA ALA A 150 -5.70 -1.65 -12.74
C ALA A 150 -5.25 -2.81 -13.63
N GLU A 151 -4.58 -2.50 -14.74
CA GLU A 151 -3.99 -3.51 -15.62
C GLU A 151 -2.87 -4.27 -14.91
N THR A 152 -1.98 -3.54 -14.22
CA THR A 152 -0.95 -4.06 -13.31
C THR A 152 -1.16 -3.50 -11.90
N LEU A 153 -1.20 -4.36 -10.89
CA LEU A 153 -1.29 -4.00 -9.49
C LEU A 153 0.05 -4.32 -8.79
N LEU A 154 0.78 -3.28 -8.40
CA LEU A 154 2.02 -3.40 -7.64
C LEU A 154 1.74 -3.05 -6.18
N LEU A 155 1.71 -4.08 -5.34
CA LEU A 155 1.58 -3.91 -3.90
C LEU A 155 2.95 -3.88 -3.25
N VAL A 156 3.13 -3.03 -2.27
CA VAL A 156 4.30 -3.02 -1.39
C VAL A 156 3.87 -3.38 0.03
N GLY A 157 4.71 -4.10 0.74
CA GLY A 157 4.54 -4.40 2.15
C GLY A 157 5.89 -4.64 2.79
N SER A 158 6.00 -4.35 4.07
CA SER A 158 7.18 -4.69 4.86
C SER A 158 6.89 -5.90 5.74
N THR A 159 7.94 -6.61 6.15
CA THR A 159 7.82 -7.82 6.99
C THR A 159 7.09 -7.56 8.31
N ASN A 160 7.18 -6.35 8.88
CA ASN A 160 6.42 -5.92 10.06
C ASN A 160 4.88 -5.94 9.89
N LYS A 161 4.39 -6.06 8.65
CA LYS A 161 2.95 -6.15 8.33
C LYS A 161 2.44 -7.59 8.28
N ILE A 162 3.31 -8.59 8.49
CA ILE A 162 2.96 -10.01 8.55
C ILE A 162 2.29 -10.33 9.89
N VAL A 163 1.18 -11.06 9.84
CA VAL A 163 0.42 -11.50 11.02
C VAL A 163 -0.08 -12.92 10.89
N ASP A 164 -0.34 -13.55 12.04
CA ASP A 164 -0.61 -14.97 12.19
C ASP A 164 -1.72 -15.52 11.25
N ASP A 165 -2.81 -14.78 11.04
CA ASP A 165 -3.95 -15.23 10.22
C ASP A 165 -4.78 -14.06 9.66
N TRP A 166 -5.75 -14.39 8.79
CA TRP A 166 -6.64 -13.40 8.17
C TRP A 166 -7.47 -12.61 9.18
N GLU A 167 -7.91 -13.23 10.28
CA GLU A 167 -8.70 -12.56 11.31
C GLU A 167 -7.83 -11.51 12.02
N THR A 168 -6.59 -11.86 12.34
CA THR A 168 -5.56 -10.98 12.88
C THR A 168 -5.16 -9.89 11.88
N ALA A 169 -5.17 -10.16 10.57
CA ALA A 169 -4.96 -9.14 9.54
C ALA A 169 -6.06 -8.08 9.54
N VAL A 170 -7.32 -8.50 9.65
CA VAL A 170 -8.46 -7.56 9.79
C VAL A 170 -8.37 -6.78 11.10
N GLU A 171 -7.93 -7.40 12.18
CA GLU A 171 -7.69 -6.72 13.47
C GLU A 171 -6.54 -5.72 13.37
N ARG A 172 -5.41 -6.07 12.73
CA ARG A 172 -4.30 -5.15 12.45
C ARG A 172 -4.80 -3.90 11.74
N VAL A 173 -5.62 -4.06 10.70
CA VAL A 173 -6.22 -2.90 10.00
C VAL A 173 -6.99 -2.00 10.95
N ARG A 174 -7.78 -2.56 11.87
CA ARG A 174 -8.71 -1.79 12.71
C ARG A 174 -8.08 -1.23 13.98
N GLU A 175 -7.14 -1.97 14.57
CA GLU A 175 -6.59 -1.71 15.90
C GLU A 175 -5.18 -1.11 15.84
N PHE A 176 -4.49 -1.23 14.69
CA PHE A 176 -3.15 -0.71 14.50
C PHE A 176 -3.09 0.32 13.36
N ALA A 177 -3.38 -0.10 12.12
CA ALA A 177 -3.21 0.76 10.95
C ALA A 177 -4.20 1.95 10.96
N TYR A 178 -5.48 1.70 11.27
CA TYR A 178 -6.51 2.73 11.27
C TYR A 178 -6.27 3.85 12.28
N PRO A 179 -5.99 3.60 13.57
CA PRO A 179 -5.70 4.68 14.52
C PRO A 179 -4.53 5.58 14.08
N LEU A 180 -3.47 4.97 13.53
CA LEU A 180 -2.32 5.70 13.00
C LEU A 180 -2.70 6.54 11.77
N GLU A 181 -3.48 5.97 10.85
CA GLU A 181 -3.99 6.68 9.67
C GLU A 181 -4.97 7.78 10.03
N ASP A 182 -5.80 7.61 11.06
CA ASP A 182 -6.76 8.61 11.54
C ASP A 182 -6.02 9.85 12.07
N ALA A 183 -4.99 9.63 12.89
CA ALA A 183 -4.12 10.69 13.40
C ALA A 183 -3.35 11.39 12.26
N ARG A 184 -2.78 10.62 11.33
CA ARG A 184 -2.10 11.18 10.15
C ARG A 184 -3.07 12.00 9.29
N ALA A 185 -4.29 11.51 9.06
CA ALA A 185 -5.29 12.19 8.23
C ALA A 185 -5.74 13.52 8.84
N GLU A 186 -5.89 13.60 10.17
CA GLU A 186 -6.15 14.88 10.87
C GLU A 186 -5.00 15.88 10.65
N GLU A 187 -3.74 15.44 10.74
CA GLU A 187 -2.58 16.32 10.52
C GLU A 187 -2.45 16.78 9.05
N VAL A 188 -2.61 15.87 8.09
CA VAL A 188 -2.37 16.13 6.66
C VAL A 188 -3.58 16.78 5.98
N TYR A 189 -4.79 16.34 6.29
CA TYR A 189 -6.03 16.75 5.60
C TYR A 189 -6.96 17.61 6.46
N GLY A 190 -6.70 17.75 7.76
CA GLY A 190 -7.59 18.46 8.69
C GLY A 190 -8.91 17.74 8.95
N GLN A 191 -8.97 16.43 8.68
CA GLN A 191 -10.13 15.58 8.91
C GLN A 191 -9.69 14.13 9.15
N GLY A 192 -10.34 13.46 10.10
CA GLY A 192 -10.09 12.05 10.39
C GLY A 192 -10.45 11.10 9.25
N SER A 193 -10.01 9.86 9.44
CA SER A 193 -10.19 8.73 8.53
C SER A 193 -11.26 7.75 9.04
N VAL A 194 -11.51 6.70 8.26
CA VAL A 194 -12.36 5.57 8.64
C VAL A 194 -12.01 4.34 7.81
N VAL A 195 -12.15 3.14 8.37
CA VAL A 195 -12.15 1.88 7.60
C VAL A 195 -13.46 1.78 6.81
N GLY A 196 -13.54 2.46 5.66
CA GLY A 196 -14.75 2.56 4.85
C GLY A 196 -14.95 1.39 3.89
N LYS A 197 -13.86 0.84 3.36
CA LYS A 197 -13.78 -0.36 2.52
C LYS A 197 -12.60 -1.18 3.00
N LEU A 198 -12.79 -2.50 3.07
CA LEU A 198 -11.74 -3.47 3.35
C LEU A 198 -11.77 -4.48 2.22
N VAL A 199 -10.61 -4.73 1.63
CA VAL A 199 -10.41 -5.72 0.57
C VAL A 199 -9.44 -6.78 1.07
N SER A 200 -9.76 -8.04 0.76
CA SER A 200 -8.87 -9.19 0.93
C SER A 200 -8.56 -9.72 -0.46
N LEU A 201 -7.30 -9.67 -0.87
CA LEU A 201 -6.86 -10.37 -2.07
C LEU A 201 -6.61 -11.83 -1.71
N GLU A 202 -7.55 -12.66 -2.12
CA GLU A 202 -7.56 -14.09 -1.80
C GLU A 202 -6.83 -14.92 -2.87
N TYR A 203 -6.98 -14.56 -4.14
CA TYR A 203 -6.42 -15.28 -5.29
C TYR A 203 -6.48 -14.40 -6.56
N GLU A 204 -5.38 -14.30 -7.30
CA GLU A 204 -5.32 -13.59 -8.59
C GLU A 204 -5.60 -14.56 -9.76
N ARG A 205 -6.56 -14.22 -10.61
CA ARG A 205 -6.98 -15.07 -11.75
C ARG A 205 -6.23 -14.72 -13.04
N ILE A 206 -5.64 -13.55 -13.10
CA ILE A 206 -4.93 -13.03 -14.26
C ILE A 206 -3.44 -13.14 -13.96
N ASP A 207 -2.78 -14.03 -14.69
CA ASP A 207 -1.34 -14.24 -14.54
C ASP A 207 -0.58 -12.92 -14.75
N ASP A 208 0.45 -12.71 -13.93
CA ASP A 208 1.34 -11.54 -13.95
C ASP A 208 0.67 -10.17 -13.64
N ARG A 209 -0.62 -10.13 -13.29
CA ARG A 209 -1.31 -8.87 -12.96
C ARG A 209 -0.87 -8.28 -11.62
N THR A 210 -0.84 -9.11 -10.57
CA THR A 210 -0.62 -8.65 -9.20
C THR A 210 0.75 -9.10 -8.71
N GLN A 211 1.53 -8.16 -8.18
CA GLN A 211 2.84 -8.41 -7.58
C GLN A 211 2.88 -7.82 -6.17
N LEU A 212 3.59 -8.47 -5.26
CA LEU A 212 3.93 -7.98 -3.93
C LEU A 212 5.45 -7.77 -3.85
N VAL A 213 5.88 -6.54 -3.61
CA VAL A 213 7.25 -6.21 -3.19
C VAL A 213 7.28 -6.28 -1.67
N LEU A 214 7.93 -7.31 -1.13
CA LEU A 214 8.07 -7.52 0.31
C LEU A 214 9.44 -7.01 0.78
N ILE A 215 9.44 -5.99 1.63
CA ILE A 215 10.66 -5.35 2.14
C ILE A 215 11.04 -6.00 3.47
N ASP A 216 12.27 -6.52 3.57
CA ASP A 216 12.86 -7.02 4.81
C ASP A 216 13.42 -5.89 5.70
N GLU A 217 12.62 -4.83 5.82
CA GLU A 217 12.85 -3.66 6.66
C GLU A 217 11.48 -3.13 7.10
N THR A 218 11.41 -2.56 8.30
CA THR A 218 10.16 -2.04 8.84
C THR A 218 9.77 -0.70 8.21
N HIS A 219 8.62 -0.66 7.51
CA HIS A 219 8.03 0.57 6.98
C HIS A 219 6.53 0.68 7.17
N GLY A 220 6.08 1.92 7.35
CA GLY A 220 4.68 2.29 7.48
C GLY A 220 3.91 1.49 8.52
N PHE A 221 2.59 1.53 8.37
CA PHE A 221 1.63 0.90 9.25
C PHE A 221 0.42 0.36 8.50
#